data_AF-A0A8X6WG60-F1
#
_entry.id   AF-A0A8X6WG60-F1
#
_cell.length_a   1.000
_cell.length_b   1.000
_cell.length_c   1.000
_cell.angle_alpha   90.00
_cell.angle_beta   90.00
_cell.angle_gamma   90.00
#
_symmetry.space_group_name_H-M   'P 1'
#
loop_
_entity.id
_entity.type
_entity.pdbx_description
1 polymer ?
#
loop_
_entity_poly.entity_id
_entity_poly.type
_entity_poly.pdbx_seq_one_letter_code
_entity_poly.pdbx_strand_id
1 'polypeptide(L)' 'MIEELHRPLKSAIKCHATERWTEVLPIILLGLRASLKEDILCTPAELVFGTTIRLPGEMFDSSKPDR' A
#
# COMPACT_ATOMS: atom_id res chain seq x y z
N MET A 1 7.58 6.29 14.66
CA MET A 1 6.14 6.01 14.94
C MET A 1 5.30 7.24 14.56
N ILE A 2 4.18 7.10 13.83
CA ILE A 2 3.28 8.14 13.24
C ILE A 2 3.95 9.31 12.47
N GLU A 3 4.86 10.05 13.08
CA GLU A 3 5.62 11.13 12.43
C GLU A 3 6.42 10.62 11.22
N GLU A 4 7.00 9.43 11.36
CA GLU A 4 7.69 8.74 10.26
C GLU A 4 6.73 8.28 9.16
N LEU A 5 5.48 7.95 9.50
CA LEU A 5 4.44 7.59 8.52
C LEU A 5 3.94 8.83 7.77
N HIS A 6 3.90 9.99 8.43
CA HIS A 6 3.49 11.24 7.81
C HIS A 6 4.43 11.68 6.68
N ARG A 7 5.72 11.34 6.73
CA ARG A 7 6.69 11.70 5.69
C ARG A 7 6.37 11.07 4.33
N PRO A 8 6.27 9.73 4.18
CA PRO A 8 5.90 9.11 2.91
C PRO A 8 4.46 9.43 2.51
N LEU A 9 3.53 9.60 3.48
CA LEU A 9 2.16 10.03 3.20
C LEU A 9 2.10 11.40 2.51
N LYS A 10 2.76 12.41 3.09
CA LYS A 10 2.83 13.76 2.51
C LYS A 10 3.54 13.75 1.15
N SER A 11 4.57 12.92 1.00
CA SER A 11 5.30 12.78 -0.27
C SER A 11 4.40 12.22 -1.37
N ALA A 12 3.67 11.13 -1.08
CA ALA A 12 2.74 10.52 -2.03
C ALA A 12 1.59 11.45 -2.41
N ILE A 13 1.02 12.19 -1.45
CA ILE A 13 -0.01 13.21 -1.71
C ILE A 13 0.52 14.29 -2.65
N LYS A 14 1.73 14.80 -2.42
CA LYS A 14 2.37 15.79 -3.31
C LYS A 14 2.63 15.24 -4.70
N CYS A 15 3.03 13.97 -4.81
CA CYS A 15 3.29 13.30 -6.09
C CYS A 15 2.05 13.24 -6.99
N HIS A 16 0.87 13.00 -6.41
CA HIS A 16 -0.39 12.99 -7.15
C HIS A 16 -0.81 14.36 -7.69
N ALA A 17 -0.25 15.46 -7.18
CA ALA A 17 -0.42 16.83 -7.67
C ALA A 17 -1.88 17.24 -7.99
N THR A 18 -2.84 16.73 -7.20
CA THR A 18 -4.27 16.96 -7.42
C THR A 18 -4.90 17.65 -6.22
N GLU A 19 -5.83 18.58 -6.46
CA GLU A 19 -6.58 19.26 -5.39
C GLU A 19 -7.54 18.31 -4.68
N ARG A 20 -8.01 17.26 -5.38
CA ARG A 20 -8.89 16.19 -4.85
C ARG A 20 -8.08 15.08 -4.18
N TRP A 21 -7.11 15.45 -3.34
CA TRP A 21 -6.19 14.52 -2.70
C TRP A 21 -6.88 13.45 -1.84
N THR A 22 -8.10 13.74 -1.37
CA THR A 22 -8.95 12.82 -0.60
C THR A 22 -9.41 11.61 -1.41
N GLU A 23 -9.50 11.71 -2.74
CA GLU A 23 -9.90 10.61 -3.61
C GLU A 23 -8.78 9.63 -3.89
N VAL A 24 -7.54 10.13 -3.93
CA VAL A 24 -6.34 9.28 -4.06
C VAL A 24 -5.86 8.76 -2.70
N LEU A 25 -6.35 9.31 -1.59
CA LEU A 25 -5.96 8.93 -0.24
C LEU A 25 -6.12 7.43 0.06
N PRO A 26 -7.23 6.75 -0.30
CA PRO A 26 -7.37 5.31 -0.06
C PRO A 26 -6.30 4.49 -0.78
N ILE A 27 -5.91 4.90 -1.99
CA ILE A 27 -4.90 4.22 -2.82
C ILE A 27 -3.50 4.43 -2.21
N ILE A 28 -3.19 5.66 -1.80
CA ILE A 28 -1.94 5.99 -1.11
C ILE A 28 -1.80 5.17 0.17
N LEU A 29 -2.85 5.11 1.01
CA LEU A 29 -2.85 4.35 2.25
C LEU A 29 -2.72 2.84 2.00
N LEU A 30 -3.34 2.32 0.94
CA LEU A 30 -3.19 0.93 0.54
C LEU A 30 -1.73 0.61 0.17
N GLY A 31 -1.11 1.46 -0.65
CA GLY A 31 0.31 1.32 -1.02
C GLY A 31 1.23 1.36 0.21
N LEU A 32 1.00 2.27 1.15
CA LEU A 32 1.77 2.35 2.39
C LEU A 32 1.62 1.10 3.27
N ARG A 33 0.45 0.46 3.27
CA ARG A 33 0.22 -0.78 4.03
C ARG A 33 0.83 -2.02 3.37
N ALA A 34 0.93 -2.01 2.04
CA ALA A 34 1.53 -3.09 1.27
C ALA A 34 3.05 -2.92 1.06
N SER A 35 3.61 -1.74 1.38
CA SER A 35 5.03 -1.47 1.22
C SER A 35 5.84 -2.29 2.22
N LEU A 36 6.85 -3.00 1.73
CA LEU A 36 7.82 -3.69 2.57
C LEU A 36 8.59 -2.68 3.40
N LYS A 37 8.63 -2.87 4.72
CA LYS A 37 9.49 -2.09 5.59
C LYS A 37 10.78 -2.85 5.80
N GLU A 38 11.84 -2.39 5.14
CA GLU A 38 13.15 -3.08 5.07
C GLU A 38 13.74 -3.38 6.46
N ASP A 39 13.54 -2.49 7.42
CA ASP A 39 14.02 -2.62 8.80
C ASP A 39 13.49 -3.86 9.52
N ILE A 40 12.29 -4.31 9.18
CA ILE A 40 11.59 -5.45 9.79
C ILE A 40 11.29 -6.58 8.79
N LEU A 41 11.69 -6.42 7.52
CA LEU A 41 11.43 -7.31 6.40
C LEU A 41 9.96 -7.79 6.29
N CYS A 42 9.02 -6.92 6.65
CA CYS A 42 7.60 -7.24 6.70
C CYS A 42 6.76 -6.01 6.29
N THR A 43 5.59 -6.24 5.71
CA THR A 43 4.65 -5.16 5.39
C THR A 43 3.77 -4.82 6.61
N PRO A 44 3.31 -3.57 6.75
CA PRO A 44 2.35 -3.20 7.80
C PRO A 44 1.06 -4.04 7.76
N ALA A 45 0.61 -4.45 6.57
CA ALA A 45 -0.54 -5.34 6.43
C ALA A 45 -0.28 -6.73 7.02
N GLU A 46 0.89 -7.31 6.73
CA GLU A 46 1.29 -8.61 7.32
C GLU A 46 1.43 -8.55 8.83
N LEU A 47 1.97 -7.46 9.38
CA LEU A 47 2.07 -7.30 10.84
C LEU A 47 0.71 -7.25 11.54
N VAL A 48 -0.30 -6.68 10.90
CA VAL A 48 -1.65 -6.51 11.49
C VAL A 48 -2.52 -7.73 11.24
N PHE A 49 -2.47 -8.30 10.03
CA PHE A 49 -3.39 -9.35 9.58
C PHE A 49 -2.74 -10.72 9.46
N GLY A 50 -1.43 -10.85 9.67
CA GLY A 50 -0.66 -12.08 9.48
C GLY A 50 -0.58 -12.54 8.02
N THR A 51 -1.06 -11.73 7.08
CA THR A 51 -1.17 -12.08 5.66
C THR A 51 -0.90 -10.85 4.79
N THR A 52 -0.42 -11.07 3.57
CA THR A 52 -0.23 -10.00 2.58
C THR A 52 -1.59 -9.51 2.07
N ILE A 53 -1.72 -8.20 1.87
CA ILE A 53 -2.93 -7.61 1.29
C ILE A 53 -2.91 -7.80 -0.23
N ARG A 54 -3.99 -8.33 -0.82
CA ARG A 54 -4.11 -8.42 -2.29
C ARG A 54 -4.25 -7.04 -2.89
N LEU A 55 -3.31 -6.67 -3.77
CA LEU A 55 -3.37 -5.41 -4.50
C LEU A 55 -4.32 -5.49 -5.69
N PRO A 56 -4.90 -4.36 -6.14
CA PRO A 56 -5.78 -4.33 -7.32
C PRO A 56 -5.16 -4.96 -8.59
N GLY A 57 -3.83 -4.87 -8.75
CA GLY A 57 -3.10 -5.50 -9.86
C GLY A 57 -2.99 -7.03 -9.74
N GLU A 58 -3.10 -7.59 -8.54
CA GLU A 58 -3.07 -9.03 -8.30
C GLU A 58 -4.45 -9.68 -8.39
N MET A 59 -5.54 -8.90 -8.49
CA MET A 59 -6.91 -9.41 -8.53
C MET A 59 -7.19 -10.20 -9.81
N PHE A 60 -6.48 -9.89 -10.90
CA PHE A 60 -6.53 -10.63 -12.16
C PHE A 60 -5.53 -11.79 -12.11
N ASP A 61 -5.84 -12.83 -11.33
CA ASP A 61 -5.21 -14.13 -11.55
C ASP A 61 -5.78 -14.64 -12.89
N SER A 62 -5.01 -14.51 -13.97
CA SER A 62 -5.28 -15.25 -15.19
C SER A 62 -5.25 -16.72 -14.78
N SER A 63 -6.44 -17.31 -14.65
CA SER A 63 -6.70 -18.73 -14.45
C SER A 63 -5.49 -19.52 -14.89
N LYS A 64 -4.70 -20.01 -13.92
CA LYS A 64 -3.80 -21.12 -14.23
C LYS A 64 -4.72 -22.20 -14.80
N PRO A 65 -4.53 -22.65 -16.05
CA PRO A 65 -5.24 -23.82 -16.50
C PRO A 65 -4.80 -24.95 -15.57
N ASP A 66 -5.79 -25.57 -14.95
CA ASP A 66 -5.70 -26.83 -14.23
C ASP A 66 -4.75 -27.77 -14.97
N ARG A 67 -3.61 -28.10 -14.35
CA ARG A 67 -2.75 -29.20 -14.77
C ARG A 67 -2.03 -29.82 -13.59
#